data_AF-A0AA43IMZ7-F1
#
_entry.id   AF-A0AA43IMZ7-F1
#
_cell.length_a   1.000
_cell.length_b   1.000
_cell.length_c   1.000
_cell.angle_alpha   90.00
_cell.angle_beta   90.00
_cell.angle_gamma   90.00
#
_symmetry.space_group_name_H-M   'P 1'
#
loop_
_entity.id
_entity.type
_entity.pdbx_description
1 polymer ?
#
loop_
_entity_poly.entity_id
_entity_poly.type
_entity_poly.pdbx_seq_one_letter_code
_entity_poly.pdbx_strand_id
1 'polypeptide(L)'
;MRSFGPHVIQYAVVAALLLGGLYYAWISLPSSAPSRTAREAEALALVQNHPAIGFSSIFEAMNEHVRAMKSRGQGVRLGEWRVKQVEGQIYEIRVQLRDQSVRGQWFEREFIWHAHLDLKKVNAASLPADGVTPKPPDSDPQPAPPFPPPS
;
A
#
# COMPACT_ATOMS: atom_id res chain seq x y z
N MET A 1 45.78 -41.40 40.18
CA MET A 1 44.82 -40.27 40.26
C MET A 1 44.88 -39.53 38.92
N ARG A 2 43.93 -39.75 38.01
CA ARG A 2 43.86 -39.02 36.73
C ARG A 2 43.25 -37.66 37.01
N SER A 3 44.01 -36.59 36.74
CA SER A 3 43.56 -35.20 36.89
C SER A 3 42.45 -34.92 35.88
N PHE A 4 41.20 -34.93 36.35
CA PHE A 4 40.02 -34.53 35.56
C PHE A 4 39.85 -33.00 35.49
N GLY A 5 40.72 -32.24 36.18
CA GLY A 5 40.64 -30.78 36.31
C GLY A 5 40.63 -29.97 35.01
N PRO A 6 41.48 -30.26 33.99
CA PRO A 6 41.55 -29.40 32.81
C PRO A 6 40.34 -29.55 31.87
N HIS A 7 39.74 -30.75 31.79
CA HIS A 7 38.58 -31.00 30.94
C HIS A 7 37.32 -30.29 31.46
N VAL A 8 37.12 -30.27 32.79
CA VAL A 8 35.98 -29.57 33.40
C VAL A 8 36.04 -28.06 33.13
N ILE A 9 37.23 -27.46 33.22
CA ILE A 9 37.45 -26.05 32.91
C ILE A 9 37.19 -25.78 31.42
N GLN A 10 37.68 -26.66 30.54
CA GLN A 10 37.46 -26.53 29.10
C GLN A 10 35.97 -26.56 28.73
N TYR A 11 35.19 -27.49 29.31
CA TYR A 11 33.74 -27.54 29.07
C TYR A 11 33.01 -26.31 29.61
N ALA A 12 33.41 -25.79 30.78
CA ALA A 12 32.82 -24.58 31.34
C ALA A 12 33.08 -23.35 30.45
N VAL A 13 34.30 -23.21 29.92
CA VAL A 13 34.65 -22.11 29.01
C VAL A 13 33.89 -22.22 27.69
N VAL A 14 33.80 -23.43 27.11
CA VAL A 14 33.04 -23.66 25.87
C VAL A 14 31.56 -23.37 26.09
N ALA A 15 30.97 -23.82 27.20
CA ALA A 15 29.57 -23.54 27.53
C ALA A 15 29.31 -22.04 27.70
N ALA A 16 30.22 -21.32 28.38
CA ALA A 16 30.12 -19.87 28.53
C ALA A 16 30.22 -19.13 27.18
N LEU A 17 31.12 -19.57 26.28
CA LEU A 17 31.25 -19.00 24.94
C LEU A 17 30.02 -19.29 24.06
N LEU A 18 29.46 -20.51 24.13
CA LEU A 18 28.25 -20.87 23.41
C LEU A 18 27.04 -20.07 23.92
N LEU A 19 26.87 -19.95 25.23
CA LEU A 19 25.80 -19.15 25.84
C LEU A 19 25.96 -17.66 25.51
N GLY A 20 27.19 -17.13 25.59
CA GLY A 20 27.50 -15.76 25.22
C GLY A 20 27.24 -15.48 23.74
N GLY A 21 27.63 -16.40 22.85
CA GLY A 21 27.37 -16.30 21.42
C GLY A 21 25.87 -16.39 21.09
N LEU A 22 25.14 -17.27 21.76
CA LEU A 22 23.69 -17.41 21.58
C LEU A 22 22.94 -16.18 22.10
N TYR A 23 23.35 -15.65 23.25
CA TYR A 23 22.83 -14.40 23.81
C TYR A 23 23.13 -13.23 22.87
N TYR A 24 24.37 -13.09 22.41
CA TYR A 24 24.76 -12.04 21.48
C TYR A 24 23.98 -12.10 20.16
N ALA A 25 23.78 -13.30 19.61
CA ALA A 25 22.93 -13.51 18.44
C ALA A 25 21.49 -13.07 18.73
N TRP A 26 20.90 -13.48 19.86
CA TRP A 26 19.53 -13.13 20.23
C TRP A 26 19.29 -11.61 20.31
N ILE A 27 20.24 -10.85 20.86
CA ILE A 27 20.11 -9.38 20.97
C ILE A 27 20.41 -8.69 19.63
N SER A 28 21.21 -9.33 18.78
CA SER A 28 21.64 -8.80 17.48
C SER A 28 20.70 -9.18 16.34
N LEU A 29 19.64 -9.96 16.58
CA LEU A 29 18.59 -10.16 15.58
C LEU A 29 17.97 -8.79 15.29
N PRO A 30 18.12 -8.24 14.06
CA PRO A 30 17.48 -6.98 13.72
C PRO A 30 15.98 -7.17 13.87
N SER A 31 15.39 -6.37 14.77
CA SER A 31 13.95 -6.33 14.97
C SER A 31 13.29 -6.09 13.62
N SER A 32 12.52 -7.07 13.15
CA SER A 32 11.91 -7.15 11.82
C SER A 32 10.73 -6.18 11.67
N ALA A 33 10.84 -4.98 12.22
CA ALA A 33 9.95 -3.89 11.91
C ALA A 33 10.27 -3.42 10.48
N PRO A 34 9.30 -3.45 9.54
CA PRO A 34 9.52 -2.95 8.20
C PRO A 34 9.95 -1.49 8.27
N SER A 35 11.02 -1.16 7.53
CA SER A 35 11.55 0.19 7.44
C SER A 35 10.49 1.16 6.90
N ARG A 36 10.65 2.45 7.17
CA ARG A 36 9.74 3.49 6.69
C ARG A 36 9.53 3.42 5.17
N THR A 37 10.62 3.22 4.41
CA THR A 37 10.58 3.05 2.96
C THR A 37 9.79 1.81 2.53
N ALA A 38 9.86 0.71 3.29
CA ALA A 38 9.08 -0.49 2.99
C ALA A 38 7.57 -0.24 3.16
N ARG A 39 7.17 0.48 4.21
CA ARG A 39 5.75 0.83 4.42
C ARG A 39 5.24 1.83 3.38
N GLU A 40 6.06 2.80 2.98
CA GLU A 40 5.72 3.74 1.91
C GLU A 40 5.53 3.01 0.57
N ALA A 41 6.38 2.03 0.25
CA ALA A 41 6.25 1.19 -0.93
C ALA A 41 5.00 0.29 -0.86
N GLU A 42 4.71 -0.27 0.32
CA GLU A 42 3.49 -1.06 0.55
C GLU A 42 2.22 -0.22 0.36
N ALA A 43 2.21 1.00 0.89
CA ALA A 43 1.09 1.93 0.71
C ALA A 43 0.87 2.31 -0.75
N LEU A 44 1.96 2.56 -1.49
CA LEU A 44 1.89 2.81 -2.92
C LEU A 44 1.33 1.60 -3.67
N ALA A 45 1.83 0.40 -3.38
CA ALA A 45 1.37 -0.83 -4.00
C ALA A 45 -0.11 -1.10 -3.67
N LEU A 46 -0.55 -0.78 -2.45
CA LEU A 46 -1.96 -0.91 -2.06
C LEU A 46 -2.86 -0.04 -2.94
N VAL A 47 -2.49 1.22 -3.18
CA VAL A 47 -3.26 2.12 -4.06
C VAL A 47 -3.18 1.67 -5.51
N GLN A 48 -1.99 1.37 -6.02
CA GLN A 48 -1.80 1.00 -7.43
C GLN A 48 -2.59 -0.26 -7.81
N ASN A 49 -2.63 -1.26 -6.92
CA ASN A 49 -3.35 -2.52 -7.14
C ASN A 49 -4.81 -2.48 -6.66
N HIS A 50 -5.29 -1.37 -6.11
CA HIS A 50 -6.68 -1.26 -5.69
C HIS A 50 -7.59 -1.30 -6.93
N PRO A 51 -8.73 -2.00 -6.89
CA PRO A 51 -9.67 -2.01 -8.01
C PRO A 51 -10.08 -0.59 -8.42
N ALA A 52 -10.34 -0.40 -9.71
CA ALA A 52 -10.83 0.85 -10.26
C ALA A 52 -12.13 0.63 -11.03
N ILE A 53 -12.92 1.68 -11.21
CA ILE A 53 -14.19 1.59 -11.94
C ILE A 53 -13.90 1.19 -13.39
N GLY A 54 -14.34 -0.02 -13.77
CA GLY A 54 -14.15 -0.56 -15.12
C GLY A 54 -12.74 -1.11 -15.42
N PHE A 55 -11.85 -1.21 -14.43
CA PHE A 55 -10.49 -1.71 -14.59
C PHE A 55 -10.09 -2.62 -13.42
N SER A 56 -9.09 -3.49 -13.62
CA SER A 56 -8.64 -4.38 -12.55
C SER A 56 -7.89 -3.63 -11.44
N SER A 57 -7.28 -2.49 -11.78
CA SER A 57 -6.51 -1.68 -10.84
C SER A 57 -6.50 -0.19 -11.19
N ILE A 58 -6.26 0.69 -10.19
CA ILE A 58 -6.08 2.13 -10.39
C ILE A 58 -4.90 2.39 -11.34
N PHE A 59 -3.81 1.64 -11.20
CA PHE A 59 -2.67 1.78 -12.09
C PHE A 59 -3.03 1.48 -13.55
N GLU A 60 -3.81 0.44 -13.80
CA GLU A 60 -4.31 0.11 -15.14
C GLU A 60 -5.21 1.22 -15.68
N ALA A 61 -6.18 1.70 -14.89
CA ALA A 61 -7.10 2.77 -15.27
C ALA A 61 -6.35 4.04 -15.72
N MET A 62 -5.35 4.46 -14.94
CA MET A 62 -4.55 5.65 -15.25
C MET A 62 -3.72 5.46 -16.54
N ASN A 63 -3.11 4.29 -16.72
CA ASN A 63 -2.33 3.99 -17.93
C ASN A 63 -3.21 3.91 -19.18
N GLU A 64 -4.38 3.29 -19.09
CA GLU A 64 -5.30 3.20 -20.22
C GLU A 64 -5.86 4.58 -20.58
N HIS A 65 -6.14 5.44 -19.60
CA HIS A 65 -6.50 6.84 -19.87
C HIS A 65 -5.40 7.57 -20.66
N VAL A 66 -4.14 7.45 -20.22
CA VAL A 66 -2.99 8.04 -20.94
C VAL A 66 -2.87 7.48 -22.35
N ARG A 67 -3.04 6.17 -22.52
CA ARG A 67 -2.98 5.50 -23.83
C ARG A 67 -4.11 6.00 -24.75
N ALA A 68 -5.34 6.06 -24.24
CA ALA A 68 -6.50 6.54 -24.98
C ALA A 68 -6.31 7.99 -25.45
N MET A 69 -5.83 8.88 -24.59
CA MET A 69 -5.53 10.26 -24.95
C MET A 69 -4.46 10.36 -26.04
N LYS A 70 -3.35 9.61 -25.91
CA LYS A 70 -2.30 9.57 -26.93
C LYS A 70 -2.80 9.03 -28.28
N SER A 71 -3.63 7.99 -28.26
CA SER A 71 -4.20 7.41 -29.49
C SER A 71 -5.06 8.40 -30.29
N ARG A 72 -5.66 9.38 -29.60
CA ARG A 72 -6.46 10.47 -30.19
C ARG A 72 -5.62 11.67 -30.61
N GLY A 73 -4.30 11.61 -30.48
CA GLY A 73 -3.39 12.72 -30.76
C GLY A 73 -3.46 13.86 -29.73
N GLN A 74 -4.04 13.62 -28.55
CA GLN A 74 -4.16 14.63 -27.50
C GLN A 74 -2.95 14.61 -26.55
N GLY A 75 -2.51 15.78 -26.11
CA GLY A 75 -1.46 15.90 -25.10
C GLY A 75 -1.89 15.32 -23.75
N VAL A 76 -1.07 14.45 -23.17
CA VAL A 76 -1.28 13.93 -21.82
C VAL A 76 0.05 13.67 -21.13
N ARG A 77 0.14 14.01 -19.84
CA ARG A 77 1.31 13.78 -18.99
C ARG A 77 0.84 13.27 -17.63
N LEU A 78 1.27 12.06 -17.28
CA LEU A 78 1.14 11.53 -15.93
C LEU A 78 2.42 11.87 -15.16
N GLY A 79 2.27 12.54 -14.03
CA GLY A 79 3.35 12.87 -13.11
C GLY A 79 3.79 11.68 -12.28
N GLU A 80 4.75 11.92 -11.40
CA GLU A 80 5.26 10.89 -10.49
C GLU A 80 4.27 10.59 -9.37
N TRP A 81 4.25 9.32 -8.96
CA TRP A 81 3.56 8.90 -7.75
C TRP A 81 4.36 9.36 -6.52
N ARG A 82 3.72 10.10 -5.63
CA ARG A 82 4.31 10.58 -4.39
C ARG A 82 3.61 9.95 -3.20
N VAL A 83 4.38 9.56 -2.20
CA VAL A 83 3.88 8.95 -0.97
C VAL A 83 4.26 9.84 0.21
N LYS A 84 3.30 10.13 1.07
CA LYS A 84 3.53 10.91 2.30
C LYS A 84 2.81 10.22 3.45
N GLN A 85 3.53 9.92 4.53
CA GLN A 85 2.88 9.48 5.76
C GLN A 85 2.09 10.65 6.37
N VAL A 86 0.82 10.43 6.68
CA VAL A 86 -0.06 11.45 7.29
C VAL A 86 -0.11 11.24 8.79
N GLU A 87 -0.61 10.09 9.24
CA GLU A 87 -0.80 9.77 10.65
C GLU A 87 -0.73 8.26 10.85
N GLY A 88 0.05 7.78 11.82
CA GLY A 88 0.16 6.36 12.14
C GLY A 88 0.46 5.50 10.90
N GLN A 89 -0.48 4.63 10.54
CA GLN A 89 -0.40 3.71 9.40
C GLN A 89 -1.22 4.18 8.18
N ILE A 90 -1.54 5.48 8.15
CA ILE A 90 -2.24 6.15 7.06
C ILE A 90 -1.22 6.89 6.20
N TYR A 91 -1.20 6.52 4.93
CA TYR A 91 -0.33 7.10 3.92
C TYR A 91 -1.17 7.77 2.85
N GLU A 92 -0.72 8.94 2.41
CA GLU A 92 -1.31 9.67 1.31
C GLU A 92 -0.50 9.45 0.05
N ILE A 93 -1.18 9.00 -0.99
CA ILE A 93 -0.62 8.76 -2.31
C ILE A 93 -1.16 9.84 -3.23
N ARG A 94 -0.26 10.57 -3.91
CA ARG A 94 -0.61 11.62 -4.86
C ARG A 94 -0.04 11.35 -6.23
N VAL A 95 -0.81 11.67 -7.27
CA VAL A 95 -0.31 11.73 -8.65
C VAL A 95 -0.99 12.88 -9.39
N GLN A 96 -0.20 13.62 -10.17
CA GLN A 96 -0.70 14.71 -11.01
C GLN A 96 -0.93 14.19 -12.43
N LEU A 97 -2.08 14.49 -13.02
CA LEU A 97 -2.36 14.22 -14.41
C LEU A 97 -2.64 15.55 -15.11
N ARG A 98 -1.96 15.77 -16.23
CA ARG A 98 -2.19 16.92 -17.09
C ARG A 98 -2.67 16.45 -18.45
N ASP A 99 -3.90 16.78 -18.80
CA ASP A 99 -4.56 16.35 -20.03
C ASP A 99 -4.99 17.55 -20.89
N GLN A 100 -4.95 17.35 -22.21
CA GLN A 100 -5.34 18.37 -23.18
C GLN A 100 -6.75 18.08 -23.68
N SER A 101 -7.65 19.05 -23.54
CA SER A 101 -8.99 19.00 -24.10
C SER A 101 -8.96 18.94 -25.63
N VAL A 102 -10.07 18.52 -26.22
CA VAL A 102 -10.30 18.56 -27.69
C VAL A 102 -10.14 19.97 -28.27
N ARG A 103 -10.31 21.02 -27.46
CA ARG A 103 -10.10 22.43 -27.87
C ARG A 103 -8.65 22.92 -27.67
N GLY A 104 -7.74 22.03 -27.28
CA GLY A 104 -6.33 22.36 -27.06
C GLY A 104 -6.01 22.96 -25.69
N GLN A 105 -7.01 23.19 -24.83
CA GLN A 105 -6.82 23.70 -23.46
C GLN A 105 -6.21 22.63 -22.55
N TRP A 106 -5.28 23.03 -21.68
CA TRP A 106 -4.66 22.14 -20.70
C TRP A 106 -5.41 22.16 -19.38
N PHE A 107 -5.68 21.00 -18.83
CA PHE A 107 -6.23 20.81 -17.51
C PHE A 107 -5.22 20.05 -16.65
N GLU A 108 -5.20 20.38 -15.36
CA GLU A 108 -4.38 19.71 -14.37
C GLU A 108 -5.30 19.15 -13.29
N ARG A 109 -5.08 17.87 -12.93
CA ARG A 109 -5.88 17.13 -11.96
C ARG A 109 -4.96 16.46 -10.98
N GLU A 110 -5.18 16.72 -9.70
CA GLU A 110 -4.47 16.02 -8.62
C GLU A 110 -5.36 14.88 -8.10
N PHE A 111 -4.82 13.68 -8.17
CA PHE A 111 -5.44 12.49 -7.61
C PHE A 111 -4.79 12.20 -6.27
N ILE A 112 -5.61 12.09 -5.22
CA ILE A 112 -5.16 11.87 -3.85
C ILE A 112 -5.93 10.68 -3.29
N TRP A 113 -5.21 9.73 -2.72
CA TRP A 113 -5.77 8.60 -1.98
C TRP A 113 -5.14 8.50 -0.59
N HIS A 114 -5.94 8.05 0.38
CA HIS A 114 -5.45 7.62 1.69
C HIS A 114 -5.45 6.09 1.77
N ALA A 115 -4.27 5.52 1.92
CA ALA A 115 -4.02 4.11 2.15
C ALA A 115 -3.94 3.84 3.65
N HIS A 116 -4.87 3.06 4.17
CA HIS A 116 -4.88 2.58 5.55
C HIS A 116 -4.23 1.19 5.56
N LEU A 117 -2.95 1.11 5.94
CA LEU A 117 -2.20 -0.16 5.89
C LEU A 117 -2.75 -1.23 6.83
N ASP A 118 -3.29 -0.83 7.99
CA ASP A 118 -3.88 -1.75 8.98
C ASP A 118 -5.17 -2.40 8.48
N LEU A 119 -6.00 -1.61 7.79
CA LEU A 119 -7.30 -2.05 7.28
C LEU A 119 -7.23 -2.59 5.84
N LYS A 120 -6.05 -2.51 5.19
CA LYS A 120 -5.86 -2.77 3.75
C LYS A 120 -6.90 -2.05 2.89
N LYS A 121 -7.24 -0.82 3.28
CA LYS A 121 -8.29 -0.01 2.66
C LYS A 121 -7.69 1.19 1.94
N VAL A 122 -8.26 1.52 0.79
CA VAL A 122 -7.94 2.73 0.03
C VAL A 122 -9.19 3.61 -0.01
N ASN A 123 -9.03 4.88 0.37
CA ASN A 123 -10.09 5.89 0.31
C ASN A 123 -9.67 7.00 -0.66
N ALA A 124 -10.59 7.44 -1.51
CA ALA A 124 -10.38 8.62 -2.32
C ALA A 124 -10.41 9.88 -1.44
N ALA A 125 -9.43 10.76 -1.60
CA ALA A 125 -9.28 12.01 -0.87
C ALA A 125 -9.34 13.25 -1.77
N SER A 126 -9.49 13.06 -3.09
CA SER A 126 -9.78 14.14 -4.05
C SER A 126 -10.91 13.76 -5.00
N LEU A 127 -11.60 14.77 -5.56
CA LEU A 127 -12.70 14.55 -6.51
C LEU A 127 -12.29 13.71 -7.73
N PRO A 128 -11.12 13.93 -8.37
CA PRO A 128 -10.67 13.06 -9.46
C PRO A 128 -10.45 11.60 -9.02
N ALA A 129 -9.92 11.39 -7.82
CA ALA A 129 -9.71 10.06 -7.28
C ALA A 129 -11.03 9.33 -6.97
N ASP A 130 -12.05 10.05 -6.51
CA ASP A 130 -13.39 9.51 -6.27
C ASP A 130 -14.04 8.99 -7.55
N GLY A 131 -13.81 9.67 -8.68
CA GLY A 131 -14.29 9.25 -10.00
C GLY A 131 -13.64 7.97 -10.56
N VAL A 132 -12.56 7.48 -9.95
CA VAL A 132 -11.84 6.25 -10.37
C VAL A 132 -12.00 5.13 -9.35
N THR A 133 -12.19 5.48 -8.08
CA THR A 133 -12.22 4.52 -6.98
C THR A 133 -13.63 3.94 -6.83
N PRO A 134 -13.81 2.60 -6.80
CA PRO A 134 -15.12 2.00 -6.58
C PRO A 134 -15.66 2.40 -5.22
N LYS A 135 -16.94 2.77 -5.19
CA LYS A 135 -17.63 3.00 -3.92
C LYS A 135 -17.80 1.65 -3.22
N PRO A 136 -17.60 1.57 -1.89
CA PRO A 136 -17.92 0.37 -1.16
C PRO A 136 -19.39 0.00 -1.42
N PRO A 137 -19.73 -1.30 -1.57
CA PRO A 137 -21.12 -1.69 -1.72
C PRO A 137 -21.90 -1.19 -0.50
N ASP A 138 -23.01 -0.50 -0.76
CA ASP A 138 -23.93 -0.04 0.27
C ASP A 138 -24.27 -1.25 1.14
N SER A 139 -23.77 -1.24 2.37
CA SER A 139 -24.01 -2.31 3.35
C SER A 139 -25.33 -2.10 4.08
N ASP A 140 -26.16 -1.15 3.62
CA ASP A 140 -27.49 -0.97 4.14
C ASP A 140 -28.35 -2.15 3.70
N PRO A 141 -28.93 -2.93 4.63
CA PRO A 141 -29.86 -3.98 4.29
C PRO A 141 -31.05 -3.34 3.58
N GLN A 142 -31.10 -3.48 2.27
CA GLN A 142 -32.25 -3.07 1.47
C GLN A 142 -33.50 -3.72 2.10
N PRO A 143 -34.46 -2.94 2.63
CA PRO A 143 -35.66 -3.51 3.22
C PRO A 143 -36.32 -4.36 2.15
N ALA A 144 -36.49 -5.66 2.41
CA ALA A 144 -37.18 -6.55 1.49
C ALA A 144 -38.54 -5.93 1.13
N PRO A 145 -38.94 -5.91 -0.15
CA PRO A 145 -40.24 -5.38 -0.53
C PRO A 145 -41.33 -6.14 0.25
N PRO A 146 -42.35 -5.45 0.78
CA PRO A 146 -43.42 -6.10 1.54
C PRO A 146 -44.10 -7.16 0.67
N PHE A 147 -44.30 -8.35 1.24
CA PHE A 147 -44.97 -9.46 0.57
C PHE A 147 -46.34 -9.02 0.01
N PRO A 148 -46.72 -9.42 -1.22
CA PRO A 148 -48.06 -9.15 -1.72
C PRO A 148 -49.11 -9.89 -0.89
N PRO A 149 -50.28 -9.29 -0.62
CA PRO A 149 -51.33 -9.93 0.15
C PRO A 149 -51.87 -11.17 -0.59
N PRO A 150 -52.28 -12.23 0.15
CA PRO A 150 -52.89 -13.41 -0.45
C PRO A 150 -54.20 -13.04 -1.17
N SER A 151 -54.40 -13.67 -2.33
CA SER A 151 -55.55 -13.50 -3.22
C SER A 151 -56.87 -13.99 -2.62
#